data_AF-A0A0B7H0Y9-F1
#
_entry.id   AF-A0A0B7H0Y9-F1
#
_cell.length_a   1.000
_cell.length_b   1.000
_cell.length_c   1.000
_cell.angle_alpha   90.00
_cell.angle_beta   90.00
_cell.angle_gamma   90.00
#
_symmetry.space_group_name_H-M   'P 1'
#
loop_
_entity.id
_entity.type
_entity.pdbx_description
1 polymer ?
#
loop_
_entity_poly.entity_id
_entity_poly.type
_entity_poly.pdbx_seq_one_letter_code
_entity_poly.pdbx_strand_id
1 'polypeptide(L)'
;MLLIHYVNLTHFKTSHNEFWLDLKVFLAIECVLYFIDLFNMIFNFVFLIRAHQFHFNFGCIYAWLFVINFTDNIALLLMKNIMIWEYVDDSNPTSNWLFFITMNITIACTFAAMCTLFFCAVERCFATVYICDYEKKQRKFISIMLNSMLTIFGFAVCGVVTDKKNTVYLIIFLLVIDGIALMLHCFLQWLNKRIYVRLHDNVYITSYSLAQRFQVAENIVPTDDEQRHLLYGIYEHDSCSQCAFLEF
;
A
#
# COMPACT_ATOMS: atom_id res chain seq x y z
N MET A 1 -0.91 12.00 9.61
CA MET A 1 -1.23 12.17 11.05
C MET A 1 -0.12 12.90 11.83
N LEU A 2 1.16 12.68 11.50
CA LEU A 2 2.35 13.24 12.17
C LEU A 2 2.38 14.78 12.34
N LEU A 3 2.03 15.52 11.28
CA LEU A 3 2.16 16.98 11.26
C LEU A 3 1.06 17.69 12.07
N ILE A 4 -0.15 17.12 12.10
CA ILE A 4 -1.26 17.62 12.91
C ILE A 4 -0.94 17.48 14.40
N HIS A 5 -0.31 16.38 14.81
CA HIS A 5 0.09 16.19 16.21
C HIS A 5 1.22 17.11 16.67
N TYR A 6 2.21 17.41 15.82
CA TYR A 6 3.30 18.31 16.20
C TYR A 6 2.86 19.77 16.33
N VAL A 7 2.07 20.26 15.37
CA VAL A 7 1.48 21.62 15.46
C VAL A 7 0.62 21.75 16.72
N ASN A 8 -0.07 20.67 17.11
CA ASN A 8 -0.84 20.64 18.35
C ASN A 8 0.04 20.61 19.61
N LEU A 9 1.18 19.91 19.61
CA LEU A 9 2.05 19.80 20.80
C LEU A 9 2.51 21.17 21.31
N THR A 10 2.98 22.03 20.41
CA THR A 10 3.42 23.39 20.75
C THR A 10 2.29 24.27 21.28
N HIS A 11 1.07 24.10 20.74
CA HIS A 11 -0.09 24.84 21.21
C HIS A 11 -0.53 24.36 22.60
N PHE A 12 -0.52 23.04 22.83
CA PHE A 12 -1.10 22.44 24.03
C PHE A 12 -0.23 22.48 25.28
N LYS A 13 1.11 22.44 25.17
CA LYS A 13 1.98 22.60 26.35
C LYS A 13 1.82 23.98 27.00
N THR A 14 1.36 24.97 26.23
CA THR A 14 1.10 26.34 26.71
C THR A 14 -0.22 26.43 27.50
N SER A 15 -1.17 25.51 27.27
CA SER A 15 -2.51 25.54 27.88
C SER A 15 -2.76 24.33 28.79
N HIS A 16 -2.50 24.51 30.09
CA HIS A 16 -2.88 23.61 31.21
C HIS A 16 -2.20 22.23 31.30
N ASN A 17 -1.64 21.95 32.49
CA ASN A 17 -0.95 20.69 32.84
C ASN A 17 -1.81 19.42 32.68
N GLU A 18 -3.13 19.51 32.79
CA GLU A 18 -4.04 18.35 32.67
C GLU A 18 -4.03 17.77 31.25
N PHE A 19 -4.03 18.62 30.22
CA PHE A 19 -4.06 18.17 28.83
C PHE A 19 -2.78 17.43 28.41
N TRP A 20 -1.66 17.79 29.02
CA TRP A 20 -0.39 17.14 28.73
C TRP A 20 -0.32 15.70 29.24
N LEU A 21 -0.99 15.41 30.36
CA LEU A 21 -1.16 14.05 30.86
C LEU A 21 -1.99 13.22 29.87
N ASP A 22 -3.12 13.75 29.39
CA ASP A 22 -3.98 13.09 28.40
C ASP A 22 -3.22 12.80 27.09
N LEU A 23 -2.42 13.78 26.63
CA LEU A 23 -1.58 13.61 25.45
C LEU A 23 -0.56 12.49 25.64
N LYS A 24 0.10 12.41 26.80
CA LYS A 24 1.03 11.30 27.11
C LYS A 24 0.36 9.94 27.11
N VAL A 25 -0.83 9.84 27.70
CA VAL A 25 -1.62 8.60 27.71
C VAL A 25 -1.99 8.20 26.27
N PHE A 26 -2.43 9.16 25.45
CA PHE A 26 -2.73 8.92 24.05
C PHE A 26 -1.50 8.42 23.26
N LEU A 27 -0.34 9.08 23.42
CA LEU A 27 0.90 8.62 22.78
C LEU A 27 1.33 7.22 23.26
N ALA A 28 1.12 6.90 24.54
CA ALA A 28 1.42 5.57 25.06
C ALA A 28 0.52 4.49 24.46
N ILE A 29 -0.78 4.77 24.27
CA ILE A 29 -1.72 3.88 23.57
C ILE A 29 -1.27 3.67 22.12
N GLU A 30 -0.90 4.74 21.41
CA GLU A 30 -0.36 4.62 20.05
C GLU A 30 0.89 3.72 20.00
N CYS A 31 1.83 3.85 20.94
CA CYS A 31 2.99 2.97 21.03
C CYS A 31 2.61 1.49 21.17
N VAL A 32 1.60 1.17 21.99
CA VAL A 32 1.09 -0.20 22.14
C VAL A 32 0.47 -0.70 20.83
N LEU A 33 -0.31 0.14 20.14
CA LEU A 33 -0.90 -0.19 18.84
C LEU A 33 0.17 -0.45 17.77
N TYR A 34 1.23 0.37 17.70
CA TYR A 34 2.35 0.12 16.80
C TYR A 34 3.09 -1.18 17.11
N PHE A 35 3.20 -1.55 18.38
CA PHE A 35 3.79 -2.83 18.76
C PHE A 35 2.94 -4.03 18.32
N ILE A 36 1.61 -3.94 18.47
CA ILE A 36 0.67 -4.94 17.95
C ILE A 36 0.76 -5.01 16.42
N ASP A 37 0.84 -3.87 15.74
CA ASP A 37 0.96 -3.82 14.29
C ASP A 37 2.28 -4.43 13.79
N LEU A 38 3.41 -4.17 14.46
CA LEU A 38 4.68 -4.84 14.18
C LEU A 38 4.56 -6.37 14.27
N PHE A 39 3.88 -6.88 15.30
CA PHE A 39 3.66 -8.32 15.43
C PHE A 39 2.78 -8.87 14.31
N ASN A 40 1.69 -8.17 13.99
CA ASN A 40 0.81 -8.51 12.88
C ASN A 40 1.57 -8.53 11.54
N MET A 41 2.43 -7.55 11.30
CA MET A 41 3.26 -7.44 10.11
C MET A 41 4.28 -8.57 9.99
N ILE A 42 4.93 -8.96 11.08
CA ILE A 42 5.82 -10.13 11.10
C ILE A 42 5.03 -11.41 10.78
N PHE A 43 3.85 -11.58 11.37
CA PHE A 43 2.98 -12.72 11.11
C PHE A 43 2.56 -12.81 9.64
N ASN A 44 2.09 -11.70 9.06
CA ASN A 44 1.71 -11.61 7.65
C ASN A 44 2.89 -11.85 6.70
N PHE A 45 4.08 -11.37 7.06
CA PHE A 45 5.30 -11.62 6.28
C PHE A 45 5.69 -13.10 6.28
N VAL A 46 5.62 -13.78 7.43
CA VAL A 46 5.86 -15.23 7.52
C VAL A 46 4.84 -16.00 6.69
N PHE A 47 3.57 -15.58 6.72
CA PHE A 47 2.52 -16.20 5.92
C PHE A 47 2.78 -16.00 4.41
N LEU A 48 3.18 -14.81 3.98
CA LEU A 48 3.53 -14.51 2.59
C LEU A 48 4.64 -15.44 2.07
N ILE A 49 5.70 -15.64 2.86
CA ILE A 49 6.80 -16.53 2.49
C ILE A 49 6.33 -17.98 2.38
N ARG A 50 5.45 -18.42 3.28
CA ARG A 50 4.95 -19.81 3.30
C ARG A 50 3.92 -20.10 2.23
N ALA A 51 3.10 -19.14 1.84
CA ALA A 51 2.01 -19.37 0.89
C ALA A 51 2.53 -19.84 -0.48
N HIS A 52 3.68 -19.35 -0.95
CA HIS A 52 4.26 -19.64 -2.28
C HIS A 52 3.22 -19.52 -3.44
N GLN A 53 2.11 -18.80 -3.22
CA GLN A 53 1.03 -18.64 -4.19
C GLN A 53 1.40 -17.60 -5.25
N PHE A 54 2.17 -16.59 -4.87
CA PHE A 54 2.47 -15.47 -5.75
C PHE A 54 3.68 -15.74 -6.65
N HIS A 55 3.62 -15.22 -7.88
CA HIS A 55 4.78 -15.10 -8.74
C HIS A 55 5.93 -14.40 -8.01
N PHE A 56 7.15 -14.94 -8.15
CA PHE A 56 8.33 -14.45 -7.45
C PHE A 56 8.51 -12.92 -7.55
N ASN A 57 8.27 -12.34 -8.73
CA ASN A 57 8.39 -10.90 -8.96
C ASN A 57 7.39 -10.08 -8.13
N PHE A 58 6.13 -10.52 -8.09
CA PHE A 58 5.07 -9.88 -7.32
C PHE A 58 5.31 -10.07 -5.82
N GLY A 59 5.66 -11.28 -5.39
CA GLY A 59 6.01 -11.58 -4.01
C GLY A 59 7.20 -10.73 -3.52
N CYS A 60 8.16 -10.41 -4.39
CA CYS A 60 9.28 -9.55 -4.05
C CYS A 60 8.88 -8.07 -3.84
N ILE A 61 7.93 -7.53 -4.62
CA ILE A 61 7.40 -6.17 -4.38
C ILE A 61 6.62 -6.14 -3.07
N TYR A 62 5.77 -7.13 -2.81
CA TYR A 62 5.04 -7.22 -1.53
C TYR A 62 5.96 -7.41 -0.33
N ALA A 63 6.96 -8.28 -0.44
CA ALA A 63 7.97 -8.44 0.60
C ALA A 63 8.71 -7.12 0.88
N TRP A 64 8.97 -6.33 -0.16
CA TRP A 64 9.58 -5.00 0.00
C TRP A 64 8.64 -4.01 0.70
N LEU A 65 7.34 -4.02 0.38
CA LEU A 65 6.33 -3.24 1.11
C LEU A 65 6.29 -3.61 2.60
N PHE A 66 6.40 -4.90 2.94
CA PHE A 66 6.51 -5.33 4.34
C PHE A 66 7.76 -4.73 5.02
N VAL A 67 8.91 -4.71 4.34
CA VAL A 67 10.14 -4.10 4.88
C VAL A 67 9.99 -2.59 5.06
N ILE A 68 9.35 -1.90 4.10
CA ILE A 68 9.06 -0.46 4.18
C ILE A 68 8.20 -0.16 5.41
N ASN A 69 7.07 -0.85 5.56
CA ASN A 69 6.14 -0.62 6.67
C ASN A 69 6.76 -1.04 8.03
N PHE A 70 7.55 -2.11 8.06
CA PHE A 70 8.27 -2.51 9.26
C PHE A 70 9.27 -1.43 9.70
N THR A 71 10.00 -0.85 8.75
CA THR A 71 10.94 0.24 9.00
C THR A 71 10.20 1.50 9.46
N ASP A 72 9.06 1.83 8.85
CA ASP A 72 8.21 2.96 9.24
C ASP A 72 7.72 2.84 10.67
N ASN A 73 7.19 1.66 11.04
CA ASN A 73 6.69 1.40 12.39
C ASN A 73 7.78 1.51 13.45
N ILE A 74 9.01 1.04 13.16
CA ILE A 74 10.15 1.24 14.07
C ILE A 74 10.48 2.73 14.21
N ALA A 75 10.52 3.48 13.10
CA ALA A 75 10.81 4.91 13.12
C ALA A 75 9.74 5.69 13.90
N LEU A 76 8.46 5.35 13.72
CA LEU A 76 7.34 5.92 14.47
C LEU A 76 7.44 5.59 15.95
N LEU A 77 7.72 4.33 16.31
CA LEU A 77 7.89 3.92 17.70
C LEU A 77 9.04 4.70 18.37
N LEU A 78 10.19 4.84 17.71
CA LEU A 78 11.32 5.61 18.22
C LEU A 78 10.96 7.09 18.41
N MET A 79 10.33 7.70 17.41
CA MET A 79 9.91 9.10 17.46
C MET A 79 8.93 9.36 18.62
N LYS A 80 7.96 8.47 18.83
CA LYS A 80 6.97 8.58 19.92
C LYS A 80 7.61 8.38 21.29
N ASN A 81 8.53 7.42 21.44
CA ASN A 81 9.27 7.25 22.69
C ASN A 81 10.11 8.48 23.03
N ILE A 82 10.79 9.07 22.04
CA ILE A 82 11.56 10.32 22.19
C ILE A 82 10.65 11.47 22.66
N MET A 83 9.43 11.58 22.10
CA MET A 83 8.45 12.60 22.52
C MET A 83 7.91 12.37 23.94
N ILE A 84 7.60 11.13 24.33
CA ILE A 84 7.09 10.80 25.67
C ILE A 84 8.11 11.13 26.76
N TRP A 85 9.40 10.88 26.48
CA TRP A 85 10.51 11.12 27.39
C TRP A 85 11.00 12.58 27.39
N GLU A 86 10.33 13.47 26.65
CA GLU A 86 10.68 14.90 26.53
C GLU A 86 12.13 15.17 26.09
N TYR A 87 12.73 14.27 25.31
CA TYR A 87 14.10 14.44 24.82
C TYR A 87 14.18 15.38 23.59
N VAL A 88 13.13 16.15 23.32
CA VAL A 88 13.05 17.10 22.20
C VAL A 88 12.79 18.48 22.78
N ASP A 89 13.69 19.41 22.48
CA ASP A 89 13.43 20.83 22.70
C ASP A 89 12.34 21.28 21.71
N ASP A 90 11.18 21.66 22.23
CA ASP A 90 10.01 22.13 21.45
C ASP A 90 10.36 23.28 20.47
N SER A 91 11.43 24.02 20.77
CA SER A 91 11.90 25.17 19.99
C SER A 91 12.56 24.80 18.67
N ASN A 92 13.22 23.63 18.57
CA ASN A 92 13.87 23.23 17.33
C ASN A 92 13.95 21.69 17.17
N PRO A 93 13.04 21.06 16.41
CA PRO A 93 13.03 19.61 16.23
C PRO A 93 14.28 19.09 15.51
N THR A 94 15.01 19.95 14.78
CA THR A 94 16.29 19.59 14.16
C THR A 94 17.44 19.54 15.17
N SER A 95 17.25 20.03 16.40
CA SER A 95 18.28 19.97 17.45
C SER A 95 18.62 18.53 17.81
N ASN A 96 17.60 17.67 17.87
CA ASN A 96 17.79 16.26 18.13
C ASN A 96 17.96 15.47 16.82
N TRP A 97 19.20 15.09 16.54
CA TRP A 97 19.57 14.34 15.34
C TRP A 97 18.78 13.04 15.17
N LEU A 98 18.48 12.32 16.27
CA LEU A 98 17.69 11.09 16.22
C LEU A 98 16.27 11.36 15.75
N PHE A 99 15.63 12.38 16.31
CA PHE A 99 14.26 12.76 15.94
C PHE A 99 14.19 13.17 14.47
N PHE A 100 15.16 13.96 13.99
CA PHE A 100 15.25 14.38 12.60
C PHE A 100 15.39 13.17 11.65
N ILE A 101 16.27 12.22 11.97
CA ILE A 101 16.46 11.02 11.14
C ILE A 101 15.18 10.18 11.11
N THR A 102 14.58 9.88 12.28
CA THR A 102 13.36 9.07 12.33
C THR A 102 12.21 9.73 11.57
N MET A 103 12.08 11.05 11.67
CA MET A 103 11.05 11.80 10.94
C MET A 103 11.25 11.69 9.41
N ASN A 104 12.49 11.85 8.93
CA ASN A 104 12.78 11.73 7.49
C ASN A 104 12.56 10.30 6.98
N ILE A 105 12.93 9.28 7.76
CA ILE A 105 12.66 7.88 7.42
C ILE A 105 11.16 7.64 7.30
N THR A 106 10.36 8.08 8.27
CA THR A 106 8.91 7.91 8.22
C THR A 106 8.29 8.59 7.00
N ILE A 107 8.75 9.80 6.65
CA ILE A 107 8.31 10.49 5.43
C ILE A 107 8.69 9.66 4.20
N ALA A 108 9.94 9.20 4.07
CA ALA A 108 10.38 8.39 2.94
C ALA A 108 9.53 7.12 2.78
N CYS A 109 9.31 6.40 3.89
CA CYS A 109 8.57 5.16 3.92
C CYS A 109 7.09 5.37 3.60
N THR A 110 6.45 6.40 4.15
CA THR A 110 5.04 6.70 3.87
C THR A 110 4.82 6.99 2.39
N PHE A 111 5.68 7.81 1.77
CA PHE A 111 5.59 8.12 0.34
C PHE A 111 5.88 6.91 -0.55
N ALA A 112 6.87 6.09 -0.17
CA ALA A 112 7.15 4.83 -0.87
C ALA A 112 5.97 3.85 -0.76
N ALA A 113 5.35 3.72 0.42
CA ALA A 113 4.19 2.86 0.62
C ALA A 113 3.01 3.28 -0.27
N MET A 114 2.71 4.58 -0.35
CA MET A 114 1.65 5.12 -1.21
C MET A 114 1.91 4.79 -2.69
N CYS A 115 3.15 4.99 -3.17
CA CYS A 115 3.49 4.69 -4.56
C CYS A 115 3.52 3.19 -4.89
N THR A 116 3.50 2.30 -3.89
CA THR A 116 3.66 0.85 -4.13
C THR A 116 2.54 0.30 -5.01
N LEU A 117 1.30 0.78 -4.86
CA LEU A 117 0.17 0.36 -5.70
C LEU A 117 0.44 0.61 -7.18
N PHE A 118 1.01 1.77 -7.53
CA PHE A 118 1.38 2.10 -8.90
C PHE A 118 2.44 1.12 -9.44
N PHE A 119 3.50 0.86 -8.68
CA PHE A 119 4.54 -0.08 -9.12
C PHE A 119 4.03 -1.52 -9.22
N CYS A 120 3.11 -1.94 -8.36
CA CYS A 120 2.40 -3.21 -8.48
C CYS A 120 1.56 -3.28 -9.77
N ALA A 121 0.81 -2.23 -10.10
CA ALA A 121 0.03 -2.17 -11.35
C ALA A 121 0.95 -2.26 -12.57
N VAL A 122 2.08 -1.54 -12.57
CA VAL A 122 3.08 -1.59 -13.64
C VAL A 122 3.71 -2.99 -13.78
N GLU A 123 4.03 -3.66 -12.67
CA GLU A 123 4.54 -5.04 -12.71
C GLU A 123 3.53 -5.98 -13.38
N ARG A 124 2.24 -5.86 -13.03
CA ARG A 124 1.18 -6.67 -13.62
C ARG A 124 0.96 -6.35 -15.10
N CYS A 125 1.10 -5.09 -15.52
CA CYS A 125 1.13 -4.73 -16.94
C CYS A 125 2.26 -5.47 -17.68
N PHE A 126 3.47 -5.49 -17.12
CA PHE A 126 4.58 -6.23 -17.72
C PHE A 126 4.31 -7.74 -17.75
N ALA A 127 3.72 -8.31 -16.69
CA ALA A 127 3.37 -9.72 -16.66
C ALA A 127 2.32 -10.10 -17.72
N THR A 128 1.28 -9.26 -17.93
CA THR A 128 0.27 -9.49 -18.97
C THR A 128 0.83 -9.32 -20.38
N VAL A 129 1.65 -8.28 -20.62
CA VAL A 129 2.25 -8.03 -21.95
C VAL A 129 3.25 -9.13 -22.33
N TYR A 130 4.07 -9.57 -21.37
CA TYR A 130 5.11 -10.57 -21.61
C TYR A 130 4.71 -11.99 -21.20
N ILE A 131 3.41 -12.33 -21.20
CA ILE A 131 2.91 -13.62 -20.66
C ILE A 131 3.66 -14.85 -21.21
N CYS A 132 3.95 -14.89 -22.52
CA CYS A 132 4.67 -16.01 -23.15
C CYS A 132 6.15 -16.11 -22.73
N ASP A 133 6.77 -14.98 -22.38
CA ASP A 133 8.17 -14.90 -21.98
C ASP A 133 8.36 -15.05 -20.47
N TYR A 134 7.39 -14.57 -19.69
CA TYR A 134 7.42 -14.58 -18.22
C TYR A 134 7.44 -16.00 -17.66
N GLU A 135 6.77 -16.95 -18.32
CA GLU A 135 6.81 -18.36 -17.95
C GLU A 135 8.20 -18.98 -18.13
N LYS A 136 8.92 -18.61 -19.20
CA LYS A 136 10.21 -19.22 -19.57
C LYS A 136 11.39 -18.60 -18.82
N LYS A 137 11.33 -17.30 -18.53
CA LYS A 137 12.39 -16.58 -17.82
C LYS A 137 11.77 -15.76 -16.70
N GLN A 138 12.04 -16.14 -15.45
CA GLN A 138 11.76 -15.30 -14.30
C GLN A 138 12.58 -14.00 -14.43
N ARG A 139 11.99 -12.95 -14.99
CA ARG A 139 12.63 -11.64 -15.21
C ARG A 139 12.77 -10.89 -13.88
N LYS A 140 13.54 -11.45 -12.94
CA LYS A 140 13.75 -10.92 -11.57
C LYS A 140 14.24 -9.46 -11.58
N PHE A 141 14.99 -9.09 -12.63
CA PHE A 141 15.46 -7.73 -12.85
C PHE A 141 14.33 -6.68 -12.87
N ILE A 142 13.13 -7.02 -13.37
CA ILE A 142 11.99 -6.08 -13.40
C ILE A 142 11.59 -5.70 -11.97
N SER A 143 11.39 -6.70 -11.10
CA SER A 143 11.01 -6.46 -9.70
C SER A 143 12.09 -5.69 -8.93
N ILE A 144 13.37 -6.04 -9.13
CA ILE A 144 14.50 -5.32 -8.53
C ILE A 144 14.54 -3.87 -9.01
N MET A 145 14.33 -3.62 -10.31
CA MET A 145 14.31 -2.28 -10.88
C MET A 145 13.16 -1.45 -10.30
N LEU A 146 11.94 -2.00 -10.25
CA LEU A 146 10.78 -1.31 -9.69
C LEU A 146 10.97 -1.01 -8.19
N ASN A 147 11.48 -1.96 -7.40
CA ASN A 147 11.78 -1.73 -5.98
C ASN A 147 12.86 -0.67 -5.78
N SER A 148 13.91 -0.67 -6.62
CA SER A 148 14.96 0.36 -6.54
C SER A 148 14.42 1.75 -6.89
N MET A 149 13.57 1.86 -7.91
CA MET A 149 12.89 3.12 -8.26
C MET A 149 11.99 3.60 -7.13
N LEU A 150 11.24 2.68 -6.50
CA LEU A 150 10.37 2.99 -5.36
C LEU A 150 11.17 3.56 -4.18
N THR A 151 12.30 2.95 -3.84
CA THR A 151 13.17 3.42 -2.77
C THR A 151 13.82 4.75 -3.09
N ILE A 152 14.34 4.93 -4.31
CA ILE A 152 14.91 6.21 -4.77
C ILE A 152 13.85 7.31 -4.72
N PHE A 153 12.63 7.02 -5.17
CA PHE A 153 11.53 7.97 -5.13
C PHE A 153 11.20 8.39 -3.68
N GLY A 154 11.09 7.43 -2.76
CA GLY A 154 10.88 7.71 -1.34
C GLY A 154 11.94 8.65 -0.75
N PHE A 155 13.23 8.39 -1.02
CA PHE A 155 14.31 9.28 -0.57
C PHE A 155 14.33 10.64 -1.28
N ALA A 156 14.01 10.69 -2.57
CA ALA A 156 13.95 11.94 -3.32
C ALA A 156 12.89 12.89 -2.74
N VAL A 157 11.75 12.34 -2.29
CA VAL A 157 10.70 13.14 -1.64
C VAL A 157 11.21 13.82 -0.37
N CYS A 158 12.04 13.18 0.45
CA CYS A 158 12.61 13.82 1.64
C CYS A 158 13.36 15.11 1.30
N GLY A 159 14.08 15.14 0.18
CA GLY A 159 14.78 16.34 -0.30
C GLY A 159 13.85 17.46 -0.76
N VAL A 160 12.62 17.15 -1.17
CA VAL A 160 11.63 18.13 -1.65
C VAL A 160 10.73 18.64 -0.50
N VAL A 161 10.43 17.78 0.48
CA VAL A 161 9.56 18.07 1.64
C VAL A 161 10.19 19.06 2.62
N THR A 162 11.49 19.32 2.53
CA THR A 162 12.15 20.35 3.35
C THR A 162 11.47 21.71 3.27
N ASP A 163 10.85 22.02 2.14
CA ASP A 163 10.06 23.24 1.96
C ASP A 163 8.56 22.96 2.23
N LYS A 164 8.02 23.53 3.31
CA LYS A 164 6.61 23.30 3.72
C LYS A 164 5.60 23.60 2.61
N LYS A 165 5.93 24.55 1.72
CA LYS A 165 5.08 24.95 0.59
C LYS A 165 4.95 23.85 -0.47
N ASN A 166 5.95 22.97 -0.59
CA ASN A 166 5.97 21.89 -1.59
C ASN A 166 5.11 20.69 -1.20
N THR A 167 4.72 20.58 0.08
CA THR A 167 3.94 19.45 0.59
C THR A 167 2.61 19.27 -0.11
N VAL A 168 1.89 20.37 -0.39
CA VAL A 168 0.59 20.34 -1.09
C VAL A 168 0.75 19.81 -2.51
N TYR A 169 1.77 20.28 -3.25
CA TYR A 169 2.03 19.80 -4.61
C TYR A 169 2.38 18.31 -4.63
N LEU A 170 3.13 17.83 -3.65
CA LEU A 170 3.48 16.41 -3.51
C LEU A 170 2.25 15.55 -3.21
N ILE A 171 1.34 16.00 -2.36
CA ILE A 171 0.09 15.27 -2.08
C ILE A 171 -0.78 15.19 -3.34
N ILE A 172 -0.93 16.28 -4.08
CA ILE A 172 -1.68 16.29 -5.36
C ILE A 172 -1.02 15.32 -6.35
N PHE A 173 0.30 15.33 -6.45
CA PHE A 173 1.05 14.44 -7.33
C PHE A 173 0.84 12.96 -6.96
N LEU A 174 0.87 12.62 -5.68
CA LEU A 174 0.57 11.26 -5.20
C LEU A 174 -0.85 10.82 -5.56
N LEU A 175 -1.85 11.68 -5.32
CA LEU A 175 -3.25 11.37 -5.67
C LEU A 175 -3.42 11.11 -7.17
N VAL A 176 -2.69 11.83 -8.02
CA VAL A 176 -2.69 11.58 -9.47
C VAL A 176 -2.06 10.24 -9.81
N ILE A 177 -0.92 9.89 -9.18
CA ILE A 177 -0.26 8.58 -9.38
C ILE A 177 -1.19 7.45 -8.96
N ASP A 178 -1.83 7.56 -7.80
CA ASP A 178 -2.76 6.54 -7.30
C ASP A 178 -4.00 6.43 -8.20
N GLY A 179 -4.51 7.56 -8.71
CA GLY A 179 -5.56 7.58 -9.73
C GLY A 179 -5.16 6.84 -11.00
N ILE A 180 -3.93 7.02 -11.49
CA ILE A 180 -3.39 6.27 -12.63
C ILE A 180 -3.25 4.79 -12.30
N ALA A 181 -2.81 4.44 -11.09
CA ALA A 181 -2.69 3.04 -10.65
C ALA A 181 -4.04 2.32 -10.67
N LEU A 182 -5.10 2.96 -10.18
CA LEU A 182 -6.46 2.43 -10.23
C LEU A 182 -6.94 2.24 -11.67
N MET A 183 -6.71 3.22 -12.54
CA MET A 183 -7.05 3.11 -13.97
C MET A 183 -6.30 1.96 -14.65
N LEU A 184 -5.01 1.78 -14.34
CA LEU A 184 -4.21 0.65 -14.85
C LEU A 184 -4.75 -0.68 -14.34
N HIS A 185 -5.15 -0.78 -13.08
CA HIS A 185 -5.78 -1.98 -12.53
C HIS A 185 -7.09 -2.33 -13.25
N CYS A 186 -7.98 -1.35 -13.45
CA CYS A 186 -9.22 -1.57 -14.20
C CYS A 186 -8.93 -1.98 -15.66
N PHE A 187 -7.95 -1.35 -16.30
CA PHE A 187 -7.54 -1.70 -17.66
C PHE A 187 -6.97 -3.12 -17.75
N LEU A 188 -6.16 -3.54 -16.77
CA LEU A 188 -5.62 -4.89 -16.69
C LEU A 188 -6.72 -5.94 -16.51
N GLN A 189 -7.69 -5.67 -15.65
CA GLN A 189 -8.86 -6.54 -15.49
C GLN A 189 -9.62 -6.69 -16.80
N TRP A 190 -9.84 -5.59 -17.52
CA TRP A 190 -10.48 -5.60 -18.82
C TRP A 190 -9.70 -6.40 -19.87
N LEU A 191 -8.37 -6.20 -19.93
CA LEU A 191 -7.50 -6.96 -20.84
C LEU A 191 -7.49 -8.46 -20.51
N ASN A 192 -7.35 -8.83 -19.24
CA ASN A 192 -7.34 -10.22 -18.80
C ASN A 192 -8.67 -10.91 -19.13
N LYS A 193 -9.81 -10.23 -18.90
CA LYS A 193 -11.14 -10.72 -19.31
C LYS A 193 -11.24 -10.91 -20.82
N ARG A 194 -10.71 -9.97 -21.61
CA ARG A 194 -10.72 -10.07 -23.08
C ARG A 194 -9.86 -11.22 -23.60
N ILE A 195 -8.70 -11.46 -22.98
CA ILE A 195 -7.83 -12.60 -23.30
C ILE A 195 -8.54 -13.92 -22.93
N TYR A 196 -9.19 -13.99 -21.77
CA TYR A 196 -9.95 -15.17 -21.35
C TYR A 196 -11.07 -15.54 -22.31
N VAL A 197 -11.90 -14.57 -22.70
CA VAL A 197 -13.00 -14.79 -23.66
C VAL A 197 -12.45 -15.29 -24.99
N ARG A 198 -11.41 -14.64 -25.55
CA ARG A 198 -10.79 -15.11 -26.79
C ARG A 198 -10.21 -16.52 -26.68
N LEU A 199 -9.71 -16.91 -25.52
CA LEU A 199 -9.15 -18.23 -25.29
C LEU A 199 -10.24 -19.30 -25.20
N HIS A 200 -11.38 -18.96 -24.60
CA HIS A 200 -12.55 -19.84 -24.53
C HIS A 200 -13.24 -20.00 -25.90
N ASP A 201 -13.27 -18.94 -26.71
CA ASP A 201 -13.84 -19.00 -28.06
C ASP A 201 -12.91 -19.75 -29.04
N ASN A 202 -11.59 -19.70 -28.84
CA ASN A 202 -10.59 -20.34 -29.72
C ASN A 202 -9.96 -21.61 -29.13
N VAL A 203 -10.75 -22.42 -28.41
CA VAL A 203 -10.30 -23.70 -27.81
C VAL A 203 -9.60 -24.62 -28.82
N TYR A 204 -9.94 -24.53 -30.09
CA TYR A 204 -9.39 -25.39 -31.15
C TYR A 204 -8.06 -24.94 -31.75
N ILE A 205 -7.66 -23.67 -31.64
CA ILE A 205 -6.53 -23.12 -32.43
C ILE A 205 -5.31 -22.77 -31.58
N THR A 206 -5.48 -22.53 -30.28
CA THR A 206 -4.43 -21.87 -29.51
C THR A 206 -3.65 -22.85 -28.63
N SER A 207 -2.36 -22.99 -28.93
CA SER A 207 -1.37 -23.77 -28.18
C SER A 207 -0.99 -23.08 -26.86
N TYR A 208 -1.98 -22.70 -26.06
CA TYR A 208 -1.73 -22.19 -24.71
C TYR A 208 -1.39 -23.37 -23.79
N SER A 209 -0.36 -23.20 -22.98
CA SER A 209 0.00 -24.19 -21.95
C SER A 209 -1.09 -24.20 -20.87
N LEU A 210 -1.25 -25.33 -20.18
CA LEU A 210 -2.18 -25.47 -19.05
C LEU A 210 -1.95 -24.37 -17.99
N ALA A 211 -0.70 -23.95 -17.80
CA ALA A 211 -0.31 -22.92 -16.85
C ALA A 211 -0.89 -21.54 -17.20
N GLN A 212 -0.95 -21.16 -18.48
CA GLN A 212 -1.53 -19.88 -18.90
C GLN A 212 -3.03 -19.82 -18.62
N ARG A 213 -3.75 -20.94 -18.77
CA ARG A 213 -5.17 -21.04 -18.37
C ARG A 213 -5.33 -20.86 -16.87
N PHE A 214 -4.44 -21.44 -16.06
CA PHE A 214 -4.44 -21.25 -14.62
C PHE A 214 -4.16 -19.81 -14.21
N GLN A 215 -3.19 -19.12 -14.83
CA GLN A 215 -2.92 -17.70 -14.54
C GLN A 215 -4.11 -16.78 -14.86
N VAL A 216 -4.77 -17.02 -16.00
CA VAL A 216 -5.94 -16.21 -16.37
C VAL A 216 -7.12 -16.53 -15.45
N ALA A 217 -7.33 -17.79 -15.09
CA ALA A 217 -8.35 -18.17 -14.10
C ALA A 217 -8.05 -17.58 -12.72
N GLU A 218 -6.82 -17.65 -12.23
CA GLU A 218 -6.40 -17.08 -10.94
C GLU A 218 -6.58 -15.55 -10.89
N ASN A 219 -6.45 -14.85 -12.01
CA ASN A 219 -6.74 -13.41 -12.09
C ASN A 219 -8.24 -13.08 -12.17
N ILE A 220 -9.12 -14.04 -12.48
CA ILE A 220 -10.57 -13.84 -12.64
C ILE A 220 -11.37 -14.37 -11.45
N VAL A 221 -10.98 -15.51 -10.87
CA VAL A 221 -11.65 -16.16 -9.74
C VAL A 221 -11.81 -15.25 -8.51
N PRO A 222 -10.80 -14.48 -8.05
CA PRO A 222 -11.00 -13.57 -6.92
C PRO A 222 -12.04 -12.49 -7.24
N THR A 223 -12.15 -12.07 -8.50
CA THR A 223 -13.18 -11.11 -8.93
C THR A 223 -14.56 -11.70 -9.08
N ASP A 224 -14.74 -12.99 -9.39
CA ASP A 224 -16.08 -13.59 -9.42
C ASP A 224 -16.65 -13.74 -8.00
N ASP A 225 -15.82 -14.03 -6.99
CA ASP A 225 -16.26 -14.04 -5.59
C ASP A 225 -16.48 -12.63 -5.03
N GLU A 226 -15.61 -11.66 -5.38
CA GLU A 226 -15.78 -10.26 -4.96
C GLU A 226 -16.95 -9.58 -5.70
N GLN A 227 -17.15 -9.87 -6.98
CA GLN A 227 -18.36 -9.47 -7.71
C GLN A 227 -19.59 -10.25 -7.26
N ARG A 228 -19.49 -11.52 -6.84
CA ARG A 228 -20.62 -12.20 -6.17
C ARG A 228 -20.95 -11.52 -4.87
N HIS A 229 -19.99 -11.12 -4.04
CA HIS A 229 -20.30 -10.39 -2.81
C HIS A 229 -20.91 -9.00 -3.08
N LEU A 230 -20.43 -8.29 -4.11
CA LEU A 230 -21.06 -7.03 -4.55
C LEU A 230 -22.43 -7.26 -5.19
N LEU A 231 -22.61 -8.30 -6.01
CA LEU A 231 -23.89 -8.65 -6.61
C LEU A 231 -24.86 -9.16 -5.57
N TYR A 232 -24.47 -9.99 -4.61
CA TYR A 232 -25.34 -10.40 -3.50
C TYR A 232 -25.68 -9.21 -2.59
N GLY A 233 -24.74 -8.30 -2.34
CA GLY A 233 -25.03 -7.06 -1.60
C GLY A 233 -25.98 -6.10 -2.34
N ILE A 234 -25.90 -6.04 -3.67
CA ILE A 234 -26.81 -5.24 -4.51
C ILE A 234 -28.14 -5.95 -4.71
N TYR A 235 -28.13 -7.28 -4.89
CA TYR A 235 -29.35 -8.08 -5.01
C TYR A 235 -30.11 -8.17 -3.69
N GLU A 236 -29.49 -8.20 -2.51
CA GLU A 236 -30.24 -8.10 -1.25
C GLU A 236 -30.91 -6.73 -1.09
N HIS A 237 -30.32 -5.67 -1.64
CA HIS A 237 -30.92 -4.33 -1.57
C HIS A 237 -32.02 -4.10 -2.62
N ASP A 238 -31.94 -4.74 -3.80
CA ASP A 238 -32.95 -4.61 -4.86
C ASP A 238 -34.04 -5.70 -4.84
N SER A 239 -33.76 -6.89 -4.30
CA SER A 239 -34.78 -7.97 -4.17
C SER A 239 -35.88 -7.61 -3.18
N CYS A 240 -35.61 -6.70 -2.24
CA CYS A 240 -36.61 -6.22 -1.30
C CYS A 240 -37.56 -5.17 -1.94
N SER A 241 -37.21 -4.56 -3.08
CA SER A 241 -38.06 -3.54 -3.72
C SER A 241 -38.81 -4.05 -4.97
N GLN A 242 -38.25 -5.01 -5.73
CA GLN A 242 -38.88 -5.46 -6.99
C GLN A 242 -39.79 -6.68 -6.87
N CYS A 243 -39.72 -7.49 -5.81
CA CYS A 243 -40.67 -8.58 -5.60
C CYS A 243 -42.08 -8.10 -5.17
N ALA A 244 -42.26 -6.83 -4.85
CA ALA A 244 -43.55 -6.31 -4.38
C ALA A 244 -44.46 -5.74 -5.49
N PHE A 245 -44.05 -5.71 -6.77
CA PHE A 245 -44.77 -4.93 -7.79
C PHE A 245 -45.23 -5.67 -9.06
N LEU A 246 -45.16 -7.00 -9.14
CA LEU A 246 -45.61 -7.75 -10.33
C LEU A 246 -46.49 -8.99 -10.05
N GLU A 247 -47.21 -8.99 -8.93
CA GLU A 247 -48.39 -9.86 -8.76
C GLU A 247 -49.68 -9.03 -8.91
N PHE A 248 -50.04 -8.73 -10.15
CA PHE A 248 -51.42 -8.43 -10.59
C PHE A 248 -51.63 -8.97 -12.01
#